data_AF-A0A920M0L5-F1
#
_entry.id   AF-A0A920M0L5-F1
#
_cell.length_a   1.000
_cell.length_b   1.000
_cell.length_c   1.000
_cell.angle_alpha   90.00
_cell.angle_beta   90.00
_cell.angle_gamma   90.00
#
_symmetry.space_group_name_H-M   'P 1'
#
loop_
_entity.id
_entity.type
_entity.pdbx_description
1 polymer ?
#
loop_
_entity_poly.entity_id
_entity_poly.type
_entity_poly.pdbx_seq_one_letter_code
_entity_poly.pdbx_strand_id
1 'polypeptide(L)'
;MFILGAKDNDPNHESLNNSKGAKQQGSNRFERGQNYFKNLVIFSEENEIAFRWRYKVIDDLDHSTSAISENAFPFLLEGLDY
;
A
#
# COMPACT_ATOMS: atom_id res chain seq x y z
N MET A 1 -7.03 2.67 5.27
CA MET A 1 -5.97 3.50 4.67
C MET A 1 -4.88 2.59 4.18
N PHE A 2 -4.29 2.87 3.03
CA PHE A 2 -3.24 2.09 2.40
C PHE A 2 -2.11 3.03 1.97
N ILE A 3 -0.90 2.81 2.48
CA ILE A 3 0.25 3.70 2.26
C ILE A 3 1.39 2.87 1.68
N LEU A 4 2.06 3.42 0.67
CA LEU A 4 3.24 2.83 0.05
C LEU A 4 4.37 3.84 -0.06
N GLY A 5 5.60 3.38 0.17
CA GLY A 5 6.80 4.09 -0.24
C GLY A 5 7.15 3.74 -1.69
N ALA A 6 7.38 4.74 -2.54
CA ALA A 6 7.67 4.50 -3.96
C ALA A 6 9.03 3.83 -4.20
N LYS A 7 9.94 3.89 -3.21
CA LYS A 7 11.27 3.25 -3.26
C LYS A 7 11.31 1.86 -2.64
N ASP A 8 10.21 1.35 -2.07
CA ASP A 8 10.08 -0.05 -1.63
C ASP A 8 9.84 -0.98 -2.84
N ASN A 9 10.75 -0.86 -3.82
CA ASN A 9 10.62 -1.38 -5.17
C ASN A 9 11.77 -2.34 -5.55
N ASP A 10 12.65 -2.69 -4.61
CA ASP A 10 13.72 -3.67 -4.85
C ASP A 10 13.17 -5.11 -4.93
N PRO A 11 13.21 -5.76 -6.11
CA PRO A 11 12.75 -7.13 -6.28
C PRO A 11 13.69 -8.17 -5.64
N ASN A 12 14.91 -7.77 -5.27
CA ASN A 12 15.93 -8.65 -4.69
C ASN A 12 16.11 -8.44 -3.19
N HIS A 13 15.28 -7.61 -2.55
CA HIS A 13 15.37 -7.34 -1.12
C HIS A 13 15.30 -8.65 -0.32
N GLU A 14 16.23 -8.86 0.62
CA GLU A 14 16.44 -10.16 1.28
C GLU A 14 15.18 -10.69 2.00
N SER A 15 14.42 -9.79 2.63
CA SER A 15 13.15 -10.12 3.29
C SER A 15 11.92 -10.12 2.37
N LEU A 16 12.07 -9.98 1.05
CA LEU A 16 10.94 -10.02 0.13
C LEU A 16 10.38 -11.44 0.02
N ASN A 17 9.07 -11.59 0.25
CA ASN A 17 8.39 -12.87 0.05
C ASN A 17 8.47 -13.27 -1.43
N ASN A 18 9.10 -14.41 -1.71
CA ASN A 18 9.36 -14.92 -3.05
C ASN A 18 8.52 -16.16 -3.43
N SER A 19 7.51 -16.50 -2.62
CA SER A 19 6.56 -17.56 -2.95
C SER A 19 5.83 -17.28 -4.26
N LYS A 20 5.35 -18.34 -4.92
CA LYS A 20 4.63 -18.23 -6.21
C LYS A 20 3.45 -17.25 -6.14
N GLY A 21 2.64 -17.34 -5.08
CA GLY A 21 1.48 -16.46 -4.89
C GLY A 21 1.88 -14.99 -4.67
N ALA A 22 2.97 -14.74 -3.94
CA ALA A 22 3.47 -13.37 -3.74
C ALA A 22 3.98 -12.75 -5.06
N LYS A 23 4.67 -13.54 -5.89
CA LYS A 23 5.14 -13.08 -7.22
C LYS A 23 4.01 -12.77 -8.20
N GLN A 24 2.86 -13.46 -8.07
CA GLN A 24 1.67 -13.15 -8.87
C GLN A 24 1.04 -11.80 -8.53
N GLN A 25 1.32 -11.25 -7.34
CA GLN A 25 0.82 -9.94 -6.94
C GLN A 25 1.73 -8.80 -7.42
N GLY A 26 2.98 -9.09 -7.82
CA GLY A 26 3.96 -8.10 -8.27
C GLY A 26 5.40 -8.50 -7.93
N SER A 27 6.35 -7.87 -8.60
CA SER A 27 7.80 -8.12 -8.49
C SER A 27 8.43 -7.57 -7.21
N ASN A 28 7.86 -6.51 -6.62
CA ASN A 28 8.33 -5.86 -5.39
C ASN A 28 7.15 -5.38 -4.51
N ARG A 29 7.41 -4.80 -3.33
CA ARG A 29 6.33 -4.41 -2.40
C ARG A 29 5.49 -3.25 -2.91
N PHE A 30 6.11 -2.27 -3.57
CA PHE A 30 5.41 -1.15 -4.18
C PHE A 30 4.39 -1.62 -5.22
N GLU A 31 4.80 -2.45 -6.18
CA GLU A 31 3.93 -3.02 -7.21
C GLU A 31 2.82 -3.89 -6.62
N ARG A 32 3.17 -4.73 -5.63
CA ARG A 32 2.17 -5.57 -4.93
C ARG A 32 1.10 -4.73 -4.25
N GLY A 33 1.50 -3.64 -3.59
CA GLY A 33 0.58 -2.72 -2.96
C GLY A 33 -0.36 -2.04 -3.95
N GLN A 34 0.18 -1.56 -5.08
CA GLN A 34 -0.61 -0.97 -6.16
C GLN A 34 -1.63 -1.95 -6.73
N ASN A 35 -1.18 -3.18 -7.05
CA ASN A 35 -2.03 -4.22 -7.60
C ASN A 35 -3.12 -4.66 -6.61
N TYR A 36 -2.79 -4.78 -5.32
CA TYR A 36 -3.76 -5.10 -4.28
C TYR A 36 -4.85 -4.02 -4.18
N PHE A 37 -4.47 -2.74 -4.06
CA PHE A 37 -5.45 -1.66 -3.95
C PHE A 37 -6.33 -1.55 -5.20
N LYS A 38 -5.73 -1.68 -6.40
CA LYS A 38 -6.47 -1.70 -7.67
C LYS A 38 -7.48 -2.84 -7.73
N ASN A 39 -7.08 -4.05 -7.32
CA ASN A 39 -7.98 -5.20 -7.26
C ASN A 39 -9.14 -4.96 -6.28
N LEU A 40 -8.91 -4.31 -5.13
CA LEU A 40 -9.99 -3.97 -4.21
C LEU A 40 -10.98 -2.97 -4.81
N VAL A 41 -10.50 -1.96 -5.53
CA VAL A 41 -11.37 -1.00 -6.23
C VAL A 41 -12.25 -1.71 -7.25
N ILE A 42 -11.65 -2.51 -8.15
CA ILE A 42 -12.38 -3.27 -9.17
C ILE A 42 -13.42 -4.19 -8.52
N PHE A 43 -13.00 -4.97 -7.52
CA PHE A 43 -13.91 -5.87 -6.80
C PHE A 43 -15.08 -5.12 -6.17
N SER A 44 -14.82 -3.94 -5.58
CA SER A 44 -15.87 -3.14 -4.95
C SER A 44 -16.87 -2.58 -5.96
N GLU A 45 -16.39 -2.15 -7.13
CA GLU A 45 -17.23 -1.66 -8.22
C GLU A 45 -18.12 -2.77 -8.79
N GLU A 46 -17.53 -3.94 -9.05
CA GLU A 46 -18.24 -5.12 -9.57
C GLU A 46 -19.33 -5.65 -8.64
N ASN A 47 -19.18 -5.42 -7.33
CA ASN A 47 -20.10 -5.94 -6.30
C ASN A 47 -20.96 -4.85 -5.64
N GLU A 48 -20.95 -3.62 -6.18
CA GLU A 48 -21.69 -2.47 -5.64
C GLU A 48 -21.40 -2.19 -4.15
N ILE A 49 -20.17 -2.46 -3.72
CA ILE A 49 -19.71 -2.25 -2.34
C ILE A 49 -19.11 -0.86 -2.21
N ALA A 50 -19.61 -0.05 -1.28
CA ALA A 50 -19.03 1.25 -0.99
C ALA A 50 -17.58 1.13 -0.48
N PHE A 51 -16.61 1.54 -1.32
CA PHE A 51 -15.19 1.48 -1.00
C PHE A 51 -14.68 2.78 -0.38
N ARG A 52 -14.20 2.70 0.86
CA ARG A 52 -13.81 3.89 1.67
C ARG A 52 -12.33 3.93 2.02
N TRP A 53 -11.53 3.03 1.46
CA TRP A 53 -10.10 3.02 1.75
C TRP A 53 -9.41 4.16 1.01
N ARG A 54 -8.59 4.93 1.74
CA ARG A 54 -7.72 5.95 1.17
C ARG A 54 -6.38 5.33 0.75
N TYR A 55 -5.78 5.85 -0.32
CA TYR A 55 -4.50 5.41 -0.87
C TYR A 55 -3.52 6.58 -0.93
N LYS A 56 -2.28 6.36 -0.47
CA LYS A 56 -1.21 7.37 -0.48
C LYS A 56 0.12 6.74 -0.90
N VAL A 57 0.83 7.43 -1.77
CA VAL A 57 2.23 7.14 -2.12
C VAL A 57 3.12 8.22 -1.51
N ILE A 58 4.28 7.81 -0.99
CA ILE A 58 5.34 8.67 -0.48
C ILE A 58 6.56 8.48 -1.39
N ASP A 59 6.87 9.49 -2.19
CA ASP A 59 7.79 9.36 -3.34
C ASP A 59 9.22 8.97 -2.95
N ASP A 60 9.73 9.48 -1.83
CA ASP A 60 11.13 9.30 -1.42
C ASP A 60 11.34 8.23 -0.33
N LEU A 61 10.34 7.38 -0.10
CA LEU A 61 10.35 6.42 1.01
C LEU A 61 10.54 4.97 0.55
N ASP A 62 11.47 4.28 1.20
CA ASP A 62 11.70 2.83 1.09
C ASP A 62 11.02 2.08 2.27
N HIS A 63 11.43 0.85 2.56
CA HIS A 63 10.85 -0.03 3.59
C HIS A 63 11.17 0.43 5.04
N SER A 64 10.66 1.59 5.45
CA SER A 64 10.83 2.15 6.80
C SER A 64 9.50 2.28 7.55
N THR A 65 9.35 1.47 8.60
CA THR A 65 8.15 1.47 9.44
C THR A 65 7.93 2.80 10.15
N SER A 66 8.99 3.44 10.66
CA SER A 66 8.88 4.71 11.38
C SER A 66 8.38 5.83 10.46
N ALA A 67 8.99 5.98 9.29
CA ALA A 67 8.63 7.01 8.34
C ALA A 67 7.24 6.77 7.72
N ILE A 68 6.83 5.51 7.47
CA ILE A 68 5.44 5.21 7.09
C ILE A 68 4.49 5.65 8.20
N SER A 69 4.80 5.35 9.47
CA SER A 69 3.95 5.71 10.62
C SER A 69 3.82 7.22 10.79
N GLU A 70 4.92 7.96 10.66
CA GLU A 70 4.93 9.42 10.70
C GLU A 70 4.03 10.04 9.62
N ASN A 71 4.13 9.53 8.40
CA ASN A 71 3.28 9.97 7.30
C ASN A 71 1.82 9.52 7.44
N ALA A 72 1.55 8.46 8.22
CA ALA A 72 0.21 7.95 8.48
C ALA A 72 -0.57 8.82 9.48
N PHE A 73 0.10 9.41 10.48
CA PHE A 73 -0.56 10.12 11.56
C PHE A 73 -1.53 11.22 11.10
N PRO A 74 -1.18 12.13 10.18
CA PRO A 74 -2.10 13.19 9.76
C PRO A 74 -3.41 12.63 9.20
N PHE A 75 -3.36 11.51 8.47
CA PHE A 75 -4.54 10.89 7.87
C PHE A 75 -5.38 10.08 8.86
N LEU A 76 -4.74 9.52 9.90
CA LEU A 76 -5.45 8.81 10.97
C LEU A 76 -6.16 9.77 11.92
N LEU A 77 -5.59 10.96 12.12
CA LEU A 77 -6.12 11.98 13.01
C LEU A 77 -7.05 12.97 12.30
N GLU A 78 -7.07 12.98 10.97
CA GLU A 78 -7.99 13.81 10.19
C GLU A 78 -9.46 13.45 10.48
N GLY A 79 -10.25 14.44 10.87
CA GLY A 79 -11.68 14.26 11.18
C GLY A 79 -11.97 13.82 12.62
N LEU A 80 -10.96 13.80 13.49
CA LEU A 80 -11.19 13.76 14.94
C LEU A 80 -11.42 15.18 15.43
N ASP A 81 -12.69 15.60 15.49
CA ASP A 81 -13.09 16.82 16.19
C ASP A 81 -12.88 16.59 17.69
N TYR A 82 -11.89 17.27 18.28
CA TYR A 82 -11.68 17.33 19.73
C TYR A 82 -12.27 18.61 20.30
#